data_AF-A0AAQ3MA05-F1
#
_entry.id   AF-A0AAQ3MA05-F1
#
_cell.length_a   1.000
_cell.length_b   1.000
_cell.length_c   1.000
_cell.angle_alpha   90.00
_cell.angle_beta   90.00
_cell.angle_gamma   90.00
#
_symmetry.space_group_name_H-M   'P 1'
#
loop_
_entity.id
_entity.type
_entity.pdbx_description
1 polymer ?
#
loop_
_entity_poly.entity_id
_entity_poly.type
_entity_poly.pdbx_seq_one_letter_code
_entity_poly.pdbx_strand_id
1 'polypeptide(L)'
;MEALTRIRDAGDAFRNNPVFVSASILTVYLLVLGGVVGYILLRGFREIRMKKENGRLIAANHFNDGKQHLLLAATGSVATIKLPNILKALSDHPNLSIRVLLTESAAKFLEDQAAEQPSLAKIAKIPNVDAIYRDFDEWSKPWVRGDTILHIELRRWADLMVVAPLSANSMAKLANGITDNLFSSVVRAWDATGLIDPPRPGVTRPYGDADKKGIIVAPAMNTAMWSHPATAKHLRVLEEEWGVKEGGWIEVLRPVEKELACGDTGSGAMRDWQAIVTTIKERLSLSSAKASKQ
;
A
#
# COMPACT_ATOMS: atom_id res chain seq x y z
N MET A 1 -26.09 16.24 33.68
CA MET A 1 -27.53 16.07 33.94
C MET A 1 -28.33 17.15 33.22
N GLU A 2 -28.08 18.45 33.43
CA GLU A 2 -28.83 19.54 32.75
C GLU A 2 -28.81 19.50 31.21
N ALA A 3 -27.69 19.09 30.58
CA ALA A 3 -27.60 19.01 29.12
C ALA A 3 -28.50 17.91 28.52
N LEU A 4 -28.70 16.79 29.24
CA LEU A 4 -29.55 15.68 28.79
C LEU A 4 -31.03 15.99 28.99
N THR A 5 -31.39 16.72 30.05
CA THR A 5 -32.76 17.21 30.27
C THR A 5 -33.17 18.17 29.15
N ARG A 6 -32.29 19.10 28.75
CA ARG A 6 -32.55 20.04 27.64
C ARG A 6 -32.70 19.35 26.27
N ILE A 7 -32.04 18.22 26.06
CA ILE A 7 -32.18 17.42 24.82
C ILE A 7 -33.53 16.69 24.78
N ARG A 8 -33.98 16.17 25.93
CA ARG A 8 -35.30 15.52 26.04
C ARG A 8 -36.44 16.52 25.84
N ASP A 9 -36.36 17.68 26.48
CA ASP A 9 -37.37 18.74 26.37
C ASP A 9 -37.45 19.30 24.93
N ALA A 10 -36.32 19.37 24.22
CA ALA A 10 -36.27 19.75 22.80
C ALA A 10 -36.87 18.70 21.86
N GLY A 11 -36.73 17.41 22.19
CA GLY A 11 -37.33 16.30 21.44
C GLY A 11 -38.85 16.25 21.55
N ASP A 12 -39.39 16.54 22.75
CA ASP A 12 -40.84 16.57 23.00
C ASP A 12 -41.50 17.81 22.35
N ALA A 13 -40.77 18.94 22.26
CA ALA A 13 -41.22 20.12 21.51
C ALA A 13 -41.29 19.87 19.98
N PHE A 14 -40.38 19.06 19.43
CA PHE A 14 -40.34 18.71 17.99
C PHE A 14 -41.53 17.83 17.56
N ARG A 15 -42.05 16.99 18.46
CA ARG A 15 -43.18 16.09 18.17
C ARG A 15 -44.53 16.81 18.02
N ASN A 16 -44.69 17.96 18.67
CA ASN A 16 -45.99 18.63 18.79
C ASN A 16 -46.15 19.85 17.87
N ASN A 17 -45.09 20.34 17.20
CA ASN A 17 -45.22 21.48 16.28
C ASN A 17 -44.08 21.53 15.23
N PRO A 18 -44.28 21.01 13.99
CA PRO A 18 -43.19 20.81 13.03
C PRO A 18 -42.74 22.08 12.26
N VAL A 19 -43.28 23.27 12.57
CA VAL A 19 -43.12 24.48 11.72
C VAL A 19 -42.13 25.52 12.28
N PHE A 20 -41.51 25.31 13.45
CA PHE A 20 -40.51 26.24 13.97
C PHE A 20 -39.21 25.54 14.37
N VAL A 21 -38.40 25.20 13.37
CA VAL A 21 -36.98 24.92 13.60
C VAL A 21 -36.19 26.17 13.24
N SER A 22 -35.81 26.94 14.25
CA SER A 22 -34.87 28.05 14.09
C SER A 22 -33.54 27.55 13.51
N ALA A 23 -33.00 28.29 12.53
CA ALA A 23 -31.73 28.04 11.85
C ALA A 23 -30.55 27.79 12.82
N SER A 24 -30.66 28.24 14.07
CA SER A 24 -29.67 28.04 15.13
C SER A 24 -29.49 26.57 15.54
N ILE A 25 -30.55 25.76 15.55
CA ILE A 25 -30.48 24.35 15.99
C ILE A 25 -29.83 23.45 14.91
N LEU A 26 -30.15 23.71 13.63
CA LEU A 26 -29.54 23.00 12.50
C LEU A 26 -28.04 23.33 12.37
N THR A 27 -27.66 24.57 12.67
CA THR A 27 -26.26 25.03 12.68
C THR A 27 -25.44 24.35 13.77
N VAL A 28 -26.00 24.16 14.97
CA VAL A 28 -25.33 23.42 16.06
C VAL A 28 -25.19 21.93 15.71
N TYR A 29 -26.20 21.32 15.09
CA TYR A 29 -26.13 19.92 14.65
C TYR A 29 -25.06 19.70 13.56
N LEU A 30 -24.96 20.62 12.58
CA LEU A 30 -23.95 20.61 11.53
C LEU A 30 -22.54 20.92 12.05
N LEU A 31 -22.40 21.79 13.06
CA LEU A 31 -21.11 22.08 13.71
C LEU A 31 -20.62 20.91 14.58
N VAL A 32 -21.52 20.19 15.24
CA VAL A 32 -21.16 19.02 16.05
C VAL A 32 -20.82 17.83 15.16
N LEU A 33 -21.62 17.55 14.12
CA LEU A 33 -21.28 16.50 13.14
C LEU A 33 -20.05 16.86 12.30
N GLY A 34 -19.96 18.09 11.80
CA GLY A 34 -18.80 18.59 11.06
C GLY A 34 -17.54 18.68 11.93
N GLY A 35 -17.69 19.00 13.21
CA GLY A 35 -16.62 19.03 14.19
C GLY A 35 -16.13 17.63 14.57
N VAL A 36 -17.02 16.65 14.75
CA VAL A 36 -16.65 15.25 15.06
C VAL A 36 -16.06 14.57 13.83
N VAL A 37 -16.66 14.73 12.65
CA VAL A 37 -16.12 14.19 11.38
C VAL A 37 -14.79 14.88 11.03
N GLY A 38 -14.70 16.19 11.19
CA GLY A 38 -13.48 16.96 11.00
C GLY A 38 -12.38 16.56 12.00
N TYR A 39 -12.72 16.34 13.27
CA TYR A 39 -11.78 15.92 14.31
C TYR A 39 -11.28 14.48 14.11
N ILE A 40 -12.13 13.55 13.68
CA ILE A 40 -11.73 12.17 13.33
C ILE A 40 -10.82 12.17 12.10
N LEU A 41 -11.15 12.94 11.06
CA LEU A 41 -10.29 13.12 9.88
C LEU A 41 -8.94 13.77 10.25
N LEU A 42 -8.95 14.81 11.08
CA LEU A 42 -7.75 15.53 11.53
C LEU A 42 -6.86 14.66 12.43
N ARG A 43 -7.41 13.85 13.34
CA ARG A 43 -6.64 12.92 14.18
C ARG A 43 -5.99 11.81 13.35
N GLY A 44 -6.73 11.20 12.43
CA GLY A 44 -6.19 10.20 11.50
C GLY A 44 -5.08 10.77 10.62
N PHE A 45 -5.20 12.03 10.19
CA PHE A 45 -4.18 12.73 9.41
C PHE A 45 -2.92 13.07 10.21
N ARG A 46 -3.05 13.44 11.49
CA ARG A 46 -1.92 13.91 12.31
C ARG A 46 -0.97 12.79 12.68
N GLU A 47 -1.45 11.59 13.01
CA GLU A 47 -0.59 10.47 13.43
C GLU A 47 0.18 9.81 12.29
N ILE A 48 -0.38 9.73 11.07
CA ILE A 48 0.33 9.17 9.90
C ILE A 48 1.50 10.07 9.47
N ARG A 49 1.38 11.38 9.72
CA ARG A 49 2.43 12.36 9.42
C ARG A 49 3.66 12.24 10.35
N MET A 50 3.55 11.57 11.50
CA MET A 50 4.59 11.57 12.53
C MET A 50 5.86 10.77 12.18
N LYS A 51 5.83 9.88 11.19
CA LYS A 51 7.02 9.13 10.71
C LYS A 51 7.55 9.57 9.36
N LYS A 52 6.75 10.28 8.56
CA LYS A 52 7.29 10.94 7.36
C LYS A 52 8.25 12.01 7.85
N GLU A 53 9.51 11.99 7.39
CA GLU A 53 10.42 13.12 7.57
C GLU A 53 9.66 14.41 7.24
N ASN A 54 9.88 15.49 8.01
CA ASN A 54 9.27 16.79 7.76
C ASN A 54 9.80 17.36 6.44
N GLY A 55 9.29 16.88 5.31
CA GLY A 55 9.80 17.18 3.97
C GLY A 55 9.21 16.26 2.90
N ARG A 56 9.35 16.65 1.64
CA ARG A 56 9.13 15.70 0.53
C ARG A 56 10.24 14.65 0.55
N LEU A 57 9.95 13.44 0.12
CA LEU A 57 10.97 12.41 -0.08
C LEU A 57 12.01 12.93 -1.08
N ILE A 58 13.29 12.79 -0.72
CA ILE A 58 14.42 13.00 -1.62
C ILE A 58 15.26 11.71 -1.55
N ALA A 59 15.17 10.89 -2.59
CA ALA A 59 15.81 9.57 -2.67
C ALA A 59 17.33 9.66 -2.48
N ALA A 60 17.96 10.74 -2.95
CA ALA A 60 19.39 10.97 -2.84
C ALA A 60 19.89 11.00 -1.38
N ASN A 61 19.05 11.43 -0.43
CA ASN A 61 19.42 11.45 1.00
C ASN A 61 19.61 10.04 1.57
N HIS A 62 19.11 9.01 0.88
CA HIS A 62 19.21 7.61 1.27
C HIS A 62 20.21 6.83 0.41
N PHE A 63 21.01 7.49 -0.44
CA PHE A 63 21.84 6.76 -1.40
C PHE A 63 22.89 5.85 -0.72
N ASN A 64 23.47 6.29 0.40
CA ASN A 64 24.55 5.61 1.12
C ASN A 64 24.18 5.25 2.58
N ASP A 65 22.90 5.02 2.89
CA ASP A 65 22.45 4.79 4.27
C ASP A 65 22.65 3.33 4.76
N GLY A 66 23.23 2.47 3.93
CA GLY A 66 23.54 1.08 4.27
C GLY A 66 22.32 0.17 4.42
N LYS A 67 21.12 0.65 4.03
CA LYS A 67 19.88 -0.12 4.10
C LYS A 67 19.47 -0.66 2.74
N GLN A 68 18.71 -1.75 2.72
CA GLN A 68 17.91 -2.21 1.60
C GLN A 68 16.57 -1.48 1.60
N HIS A 69 16.13 -0.97 0.46
CA HIS A 69 14.89 -0.20 0.33
C HIS A 69 13.79 -0.99 -0.36
N LEU A 70 12.78 -1.36 0.42
CA LEU A 70 11.61 -2.06 -0.05
C LEU A 70 10.42 -1.10 -0.18
N LEU A 71 9.89 -0.97 -1.39
CA LEU A 71 8.59 -0.33 -1.61
C LEU A 71 7.50 -1.41 -1.60
N LEU A 72 6.79 -1.53 -0.49
CA LEU A 72 5.70 -2.51 -0.33
C LEU A 72 4.36 -1.86 -0.65
N ALA A 73 3.81 -2.21 -1.80
CA ALA A 73 2.52 -1.73 -2.27
C ALA A 73 1.38 -2.71 -2.01
N ALA A 74 0.18 -2.18 -1.77
CA ALA A 74 -1.06 -2.95 -1.75
C ALA A 74 -2.15 -2.24 -2.56
N THR A 75 -2.92 -3.04 -3.30
CA THR A 75 -4.02 -2.59 -4.15
C THR A 75 -5.35 -3.16 -3.67
N GLY A 76 -6.48 -2.65 -4.18
CA GLY A 76 -7.83 -2.98 -3.69
C GLY A 76 -8.23 -4.47 -3.81
N SER A 77 -7.88 -5.26 -2.80
CA SER A 77 -8.27 -6.66 -2.62
C SER A 77 -8.32 -6.99 -1.13
N VAL A 78 -9.20 -7.91 -0.73
CA VAL A 78 -9.37 -8.34 0.67
C VAL A 78 -8.05 -8.86 1.25
N ALA A 79 -7.15 -9.43 0.44
CA ALA A 79 -5.85 -9.89 0.89
C ALA A 79 -4.93 -8.78 1.47
N THR A 80 -5.30 -7.50 1.32
CA THR A 80 -4.63 -6.36 1.98
C THR A 80 -4.56 -6.54 3.51
N ILE A 81 -5.50 -7.27 4.11
CA ILE A 81 -5.45 -7.61 5.55
C ILE A 81 -4.20 -8.41 5.95
N LYS A 82 -3.45 -8.97 5.00
CA LYS A 82 -2.20 -9.69 5.26
C LYS A 82 -0.95 -8.79 5.17
N LEU A 83 -1.10 -7.54 4.73
CA LEU A 83 -0.01 -6.55 4.74
C LEU A 83 0.65 -6.40 6.12
N PRO A 84 -0.09 -6.29 7.25
CA PRO A 84 0.53 -6.19 8.57
C PRO A 84 1.37 -7.42 8.94
N ASN A 85 1.01 -8.62 8.45
CA ASN A 85 1.77 -9.84 8.71
C ASN A 85 3.11 -9.83 7.96
N ILE A 86 3.10 -9.43 6.68
CA ILE A 86 4.31 -9.25 5.87
C ILE A 86 5.26 -8.26 6.54
N LEU A 87 4.75 -7.10 6.96
CA LEU A 87 5.53 -6.07 7.62
C LEU A 87 6.15 -6.55 8.94
N LYS A 88 5.37 -7.23 9.79
CA LYS A 88 5.87 -7.81 11.05
C LYS A 88 6.94 -8.88 10.80
N ALA A 89 6.80 -9.74 9.79
CA ALA A 89 7.79 -10.78 9.51
C ALA A 89 9.11 -10.24 8.91
N LEU A 90 9.13 -8.96 8.53
CA LEU A 90 10.29 -8.22 8.04
C LEU A 90 10.85 -7.24 9.08
N SER A 91 10.27 -7.14 10.29
CA SER A 91 10.65 -6.15 11.31
C SER A 91 12.04 -6.37 11.91
N ASP A 92 12.54 -7.61 11.87
CA ASP A 92 13.75 -8.01 12.60
C ASP A 92 15.02 -7.87 11.75
N HIS A 93 14.92 -7.27 10.57
CA HIS A 93 16.05 -7.02 9.68
C HIS A 93 16.56 -5.58 9.86
N PRO A 94 17.68 -5.35 10.57
CA PRO A 94 18.12 -3.99 10.96
C PRO A 94 18.52 -3.11 9.76
N ASN A 95 18.94 -3.73 8.65
CA ASN A 95 19.34 -3.04 7.43
C ASN A 95 18.21 -2.98 6.40
N LEU A 96 16.94 -3.05 6.82
CA LEU A 96 15.79 -2.93 5.93
C LEU A 96 15.01 -1.65 6.25
N SER A 97 14.72 -0.87 5.20
CA SER A 97 13.80 0.26 5.25
C SER A 97 12.63 -0.03 4.32
N ILE A 98 11.41 0.14 4.83
CA ILE A 98 10.17 -0.16 4.13
C ILE A 98 9.35 1.13 4.02
N ARG A 99 8.97 1.46 2.79
CA ARG A 99 7.91 2.45 2.54
C ARG A 99 6.70 1.71 1.99
N VAL A 100 5.54 2.00 2.56
CA VAL A 100 4.28 1.39 2.16
C VAL A 100 3.58 2.29 1.16
N LEU A 101 3.02 1.74 0.09
CA LEU A 101 2.23 2.46 -0.90
C LEU A 101 0.86 1.84 -1.06
N LEU A 102 -0.20 2.59 -0.73
CA LEU A 102 -1.57 2.09 -0.79
C LEU A 102 -2.36 2.83 -1.86
N THR A 103 -3.05 2.08 -2.71
CA THR A 103 -4.18 2.66 -3.45
C THR A 103 -5.30 3.05 -2.49
N GLU A 104 -6.16 4.01 -2.87
CA GLU A 104 -7.29 4.40 -2.03
C GLU A 104 -8.21 3.21 -1.67
N SER A 105 -8.45 2.29 -2.61
CA SER A 105 -9.22 1.08 -2.34
C SER A 105 -8.54 0.12 -1.37
N ALA A 106 -7.20 0.04 -1.36
CA ALA A 106 -6.47 -0.81 -0.42
C ALA A 106 -6.56 -0.26 1.01
N ALA A 107 -6.46 1.07 1.16
CA ALA A 107 -6.52 1.72 2.46
C ALA A 107 -7.83 1.45 3.22
N LYS A 108 -8.94 1.20 2.50
CA LYS A 108 -10.25 0.85 3.08
C LYS A 108 -10.26 -0.47 3.86
N PHE A 109 -9.29 -1.34 3.64
CA PHE A 109 -9.15 -2.58 4.40
C PHE A 109 -8.37 -2.42 5.72
N LEU A 110 -7.91 -1.20 6.06
CA LEU A 110 -6.97 -0.91 7.15
C LEU A 110 -7.42 0.33 7.96
N GLU A 111 -8.61 0.27 8.55
CA GLU A 111 -9.32 1.33 9.28
C GLU A 111 -9.73 0.91 10.73
N ASP A 112 -8.98 -0.02 11.37
CA ASP A 112 -9.26 -0.55 12.72
C ASP A 112 -10.59 -1.33 12.87
N GLN A 113 -11.12 -1.86 11.78
CA GLN A 113 -12.38 -2.61 11.77
C GLN A 113 -12.27 -4.03 12.35
N ALA A 114 -11.06 -4.59 12.43
CA ALA A 114 -10.80 -5.91 12.99
C ALA A 114 -9.33 -6.03 13.45
N ALA A 115 -9.01 -7.07 14.23
CA ALA A 115 -7.65 -7.31 14.72
C ALA A 115 -6.61 -7.47 13.58
N GLU A 116 -7.01 -8.07 12.46
CA GLU A 116 -6.19 -8.21 11.26
C GLU A 116 -6.27 -7.01 10.31
N GLN A 117 -7.05 -5.99 10.65
CA GLN A 117 -7.26 -4.77 9.86
C GLN A 117 -6.89 -3.51 10.66
N PRO A 118 -5.65 -3.41 11.16
CA PRO A 118 -5.23 -2.27 11.97
C PRO A 118 -5.22 -0.98 11.14
N SER A 119 -5.43 0.16 11.81
CA SER A 119 -5.29 1.48 11.17
C SER A 119 -3.88 1.74 10.66
N LEU A 120 -3.77 2.64 9.68
CA LEU A 120 -2.49 3.09 9.14
C LEU A 120 -1.55 3.67 10.22
N ALA A 121 -2.09 4.30 11.26
CA ALA A 121 -1.30 4.80 12.39
C ALA A 121 -0.62 3.68 13.19
N LYS A 122 -1.27 2.52 13.33
CA LYS A 122 -0.67 1.33 13.95
C LYS A 122 0.35 0.68 13.02
N ILE A 123 0.05 0.61 11.72
CA ILE A 123 1.00 0.10 10.72
C ILE A 123 2.27 0.93 10.68
N ALA A 124 2.15 2.26 10.74
CA ALA A 124 3.30 3.15 10.78
C ALA A 124 4.21 2.90 11.99
N LYS A 125 3.71 2.33 13.09
CA LYS A 125 4.51 2.01 14.28
C LYS A 125 5.26 0.68 14.18
N ILE A 126 5.01 -0.14 13.16
CA ILE A 126 5.76 -1.38 12.94
C ILE A 126 7.24 -1.02 12.64
N PRO A 127 8.23 -1.74 13.21
CA PRO A 127 9.63 -1.51 12.91
C PRO A 127 9.91 -1.62 11.41
N ASN A 128 10.95 -0.92 10.93
CA ASN A 128 11.33 -0.78 9.53
C ASN A 128 10.33 -0.05 8.61
N VAL A 129 9.09 0.22 9.05
CA VAL A 129 8.15 1.06 8.29
C VAL A 129 8.50 2.53 8.50
N ASP A 130 9.05 3.17 7.47
CA ASP A 130 9.49 4.57 7.54
C ASP A 130 8.42 5.55 7.04
N ALA A 131 7.57 5.14 6.10
CA ALA A 131 6.47 5.97 5.62
C ALA A 131 5.33 5.15 4.99
N ILE A 132 4.13 5.73 4.97
CA ILE A 132 2.96 5.20 4.24
C ILE A 132 2.47 6.28 3.28
N TYR A 133 2.38 5.96 1.99
CA TYR A 133 1.97 6.85 0.92
C TYR A 133 0.63 6.45 0.29
N ARG A 134 -0.12 7.46 -0.15
CA ARG A 134 -1.39 7.39 -0.89
C ARG A 134 -1.44 8.47 -1.97
N ASP A 135 -2.47 8.46 -2.81
CA ASP A 135 -2.59 9.36 -3.96
C ASP A 135 -2.56 10.84 -3.55
N PHE A 136 -3.21 11.18 -2.44
CA PHE A 136 -3.19 12.54 -1.89
C PHE A 136 -1.77 13.05 -1.56
N ASP A 137 -0.82 12.17 -1.23
CA ASP A 137 0.53 12.59 -0.85
C ASP A 137 1.31 13.20 -2.02
N GLU A 138 1.02 12.76 -3.24
CA GLU A 138 1.63 13.28 -4.47
C GLU A 138 1.30 14.76 -4.68
N TRP A 139 0.05 15.13 -4.37
CA TRP A 139 -0.51 16.47 -4.58
C TRP A 139 -0.78 17.22 -3.27
N SER A 140 -0.14 16.79 -2.17
CA SER A 140 -0.30 17.39 -0.85
C SER A 140 0.04 18.90 -0.81
N LYS A 141 0.83 19.35 -1.77
CA LYS A 141 1.06 20.76 -2.11
C LYS A 141 1.07 20.92 -3.63
N PRO A 142 0.51 22.01 -4.19
CA PRO A 142 0.70 22.34 -5.60
C PRO A 142 2.18 22.30 -5.97
N TRP A 143 2.49 21.63 -7.08
CA TRP A 143 3.87 21.52 -7.56
C TRP A 143 4.34 22.85 -8.14
N VAL A 144 5.56 23.25 -7.80
CA VAL A 144 6.27 24.36 -8.45
C VAL A 144 7.60 23.88 -9.03
N ARG A 145 8.13 24.59 -10.04
CA ARG A 145 9.38 24.23 -10.69
C ARG A 145 10.52 24.10 -9.68
N GLY A 146 11.23 22.97 -9.74
CA GLY A 146 12.32 22.64 -8.82
C GLY A 146 11.90 21.67 -7.71
N ASP A 147 10.59 21.48 -7.49
CA ASP A 147 10.09 20.48 -6.55
C ASP A 147 10.30 19.05 -7.06
N THR A 148 10.61 18.14 -6.13
CA THR A 148 10.62 16.71 -6.41
C THR A 148 9.20 16.19 -6.72
N ILE A 149 9.13 15.15 -7.54
CA ILE A 149 7.88 14.47 -7.91
C ILE A 149 7.86 13.13 -7.17
N LEU A 150 6.82 12.90 -6.35
CA LEU A 150 6.81 11.80 -5.39
C LEU A 150 6.97 10.41 -6.04
N HIS A 151 6.26 10.10 -7.12
CA HIS A 151 6.39 8.79 -7.77
C HIS A 151 7.79 8.55 -8.36
N ILE A 152 8.46 9.60 -8.83
CA ILE A 152 9.85 9.52 -9.31
C ILE A 152 10.79 9.26 -8.15
N GLU A 153 10.60 9.94 -7.02
CA GLU A 153 11.43 9.75 -5.83
C GLU A 153 11.22 8.37 -5.20
N LEU A 154 9.99 7.86 -5.16
CA LEU A 154 9.72 6.49 -4.71
C LEU A 154 10.41 5.46 -5.59
N ARG A 155 10.35 5.64 -6.92
CA ARG A 155 11.05 4.77 -7.88
C ARG A 155 12.56 4.81 -7.66
N ARG A 156 13.15 6.01 -7.54
CA ARG A 156 14.60 6.18 -7.30
C ARG A 156 15.03 5.55 -5.99
N TRP A 157 14.25 5.76 -4.93
CA TRP A 157 14.52 5.29 -3.58
C TRP A 157 14.49 3.76 -3.48
N ALA A 158 13.53 3.09 -4.11
CA ALA A 158 13.35 1.65 -3.97
C ALA A 158 14.41 0.82 -4.71
N ASP A 159 14.91 -0.23 -4.08
CA ASP A 159 15.74 -1.26 -4.73
C ASP A 159 14.87 -2.41 -5.26
N LEU A 160 13.77 -2.69 -4.57
CA LEU A 160 12.74 -3.65 -4.95
C LEU A 160 11.35 -3.09 -4.63
N MET A 161 10.39 -3.32 -5.53
CA MET A 161 8.98 -3.12 -5.24
C MET A 161 8.26 -4.46 -5.11
N VAL A 162 7.32 -4.56 -4.18
CA VAL A 162 6.44 -5.72 -4.02
C VAL A 162 5.01 -5.22 -4.03
N VAL A 163 4.14 -5.81 -4.84
CA VAL A 163 2.70 -5.52 -4.88
C VAL A 163 1.93 -6.71 -4.33
N ALA A 164 1.56 -6.64 -3.05
CA ALA A 164 0.92 -7.72 -2.32
C ALA A 164 -0.22 -7.18 -1.44
N PRO A 165 -1.48 -7.24 -1.89
CA PRO A 165 -1.96 -7.84 -3.15
C PRO A 165 -1.91 -6.93 -4.39
N LEU A 166 -1.87 -7.57 -5.56
CA LEU A 166 -2.23 -6.98 -6.87
C LEU A 166 -3.67 -7.37 -7.24
N SER A 167 -4.59 -6.41 -7.30
CA SER A 167 -5.98 -6.61 -7.68
C SER A 167 -6.13 -6.67 -9.20
N ALA A 168 -7.20 -7.29 -9.70
CA ALA A 168 -7.46 -7.37 -11.14
C ALA A 168 -7.53 -5.98 -11.81
N ASN A 169 -8.12 -4.98 -11.13
CA ASN A 169 -8.20 -3.61 -11.62
C ASN A 169 -6.81 -3.00 -11.80
N SER A 170 -5.95 -3.12 -10.79
CA SER A 170 -4.59 -2.58 -10.88
C SER A 170 -3.77 -3.35 -11.91
N MET A 171 -3.90 -4.67 -11.98
CA MET A 171 -3.25 -5.50 -13.01
C MET A 171 -3.65 -5.10 -14.42
N ALA A 172 -4.94 -4.83 -14.64
CA ALA A 172 -5.44 -4.34 -15.93
C ALA A 172 -4.85 -2.96 -16.28
N LYS A 173 -4.80 -2.04 -15.32
CA LYS A 173 -4.16 -0.73 -15.51
C LYS A 173 -2.70 -0.87 -15.90
N LEU A 174 -1.94 -1.70 -15.17
CA LEU A 174 -0.54 -1.95 -15.46
C LEU A 174 -0.37 -2.49 -16.88
N ALA A 175 -1.03 -3.60 -17.22
CA ALA A 175 -0.90 -4.27 -18.52
C ALA A 175 -1.29 -3.38 -19.72
N ASN A 176 -2.13 -2.37 -19.51
CA ASN A 176 -2.55 -1.41 -20.55
C ASN A 176 -1.85 -0.04 -20.43
N GLY A 177 -0.89 0.12 -19.53
CA GLY A 177 -0.11 1.36 -19.37
C GLY A 177 -0.87 2.55 -18.79
N ILE A 178 -1.96 2.32 -18.07
CA ILE A 178 -2.76 3.38 -17.41
C ILE A 178 -2.06 3.84 -16.13
N THR A 179 -1.86 5.16 -15.99
CA THR A 179 -1.15 5.80 -14.86
C THR A 179 -1.95 6.94 -14.26
N ASP A 180 -3.02 6.61 -13.56
CA ASP A 180 -3.99 7.57 -13.03
C ASP A 180 -3.94 7.72 -11.50
N ASN A 181 -2.98 7.07 -10.84
CA ASN A 181 -2.78 7.14 -9.40
C ASN A 181 -1.31 6.96 -9.02
N LEU A 182 -0.95 7.24 -7.76
CA LEU A 182 0.45 7.23 -7.32
C LEU A 182 1.11 5.86 -7.55
N PHE A 183 0.38 4.78 -7.24
CA PHE A 183 0.84 3.41 -7.47
C PHE A 183 1.20 3.13 -8.94
N SER A 184 0.27 3.37 -9.86
CA SER A 184 0.47 3.07 -11.28
C SER A 184 1.51 4.00 -11.91
N SER A 185 1.59 5.25 -11.47
CA SER A 185 2.65 6.20 -11.88
C SER A 185 4.04 5.73 -11.47
N VAL A 186 4.21 5.18 -10.25
CA VAL A 186 5.50 4.59 -9.83
C VAL A 186 5.87 3.41 -10.72
N VAL A 187 4.94 2.49 -10.98
CA VAL A 187 5.20 1.29 -11.79
C VAL A 187 5.53 1.67 -13.24
N ARG A 188 4.86 2.66 -13.83
CA ARG A 188 5.19 3.12 -15.19
C ARG A 188 6.53 3.82 -15.28
N ALA A 189 6.90 4.55 -14.23
CA ALA A 189 8.19 5.23 -14.14
C ALA A 189 9.33 4.29 -13.72
N TRP A 190 9.04 3.00 -13.47
CA TRP A 190 10.02 2.01 -13.04
C TRP A 190 11.15 1.84 -14.07
N ASP A 191 12.38 1.78 -13.60
CA ASP A 191 13.52 1.54 -14.48
C ASP A 191 13.62 0.05 -14.82
N ALA A 192 12.85 -0.34 -15.83
CA ALA A 192 12.84 -1.68 -16.43
C ALA A 192 14.16 -2.03 -17.16
N THR A 193 15.00 -1.04 -17.45
CA THR A 193 16.19 -1.20 -18.30
C THR A 193 17.48 -1.26 -17.50
N GLY A 194 17.50 -0.65 -16.30
CA GLY A 194 18.70 -0.45 -15.49
C GLY A 194 19.58 0.70 -15.97
N LEU A 195 19.13 1.48 -16.96
CA LEU A 195 19.92 2.56 -17.59
C LEU A 195 19.74 3.91 -16.89
N ILE A 196 18.72 4.06 -16.04
CA ILE A 196 18.32 5.34 -15.45
C ILE A 196 18.75 5.40 -13.99
N ASP A 197 18.53 4.33 -13.23
CA ASP A 197 18.86 4.26 -11.81
C ASP A 197 20.13 3.44 -11.59
N PRO A 198 21.26 4.08 -11.26
CA PRO A 198 22.48 3.34 -10.96
C PRO A 198 22.28 2.43 -9.74
N PRO A 199 22.97 1.28 -9.66
CA PRO A 199 23.06 0.48 -8.45
C PRO A 199 23.56 1.32 -7.28
N ARG A 200 22.95 1.16 -6.10
CA ARG A 200 23.45 1.79 -4.89
C ARG A 200 24.62 0.98 -4.33
N PRO A 201 25.63 1.63 -3.71
CA PRO A 201 26.75 0.91 -3.11
C PRO A 201 26.29 -0.12 -2.07
N GLY A 202 26.78 -1.35 -2.18
CA GLY A 202 26.44 -2.42 -1.24
C GLY A 202 25.05 -3.03 -1.40
N VAL A 203 24.30 -2.66 -2.45
CA VAL A 203 23.00 -3.24 -2.77
C VAL A 203 23.12 -4.19 -3.96
N THR A 204 22.93 -5.49 -3.70
CA THR A 204 22.80 -6.49 -4.76
C THR A 204 21.43 -6.38 -5.43
N ARG A 205 21.39 -6.33 -6.76
CA ARG A 205 20.13 -6.34 -7.51
C ARG A 205 19.43 -7.71 -7.44
N PRO A 206 18.09 -7.76 -7.46
CA PRO A 206 17.33 -8.96 -7.09
C PRO A 206 17.44 -10.15 -8.07
N TYR A 207 17.97 -9.95 -9.28
CA TYR A 207 17.96 -10.96 -10.36
C TYR A 207 19.31 -11.18 -11.06
N GLY A 208 20.44 -10.81 -10.43
CA GLY A 208 21.79 -11.27 -10.80
C GLY A 208 22.43 -10.69 -12.08
N ASP A 209 21.74 -10.72 -13.22
CA ASP A 209 22.37 -10.55 -14.55
C ASP A 209 22.08 -9.21 -15.24
N ALA A 210 21.29 -8.36 -14.59
CA ALA A 210 21.06 -7.01 -15.06
C ALA A 210 21.01 -6.09 -13.85
N ASP A 211 21.67 -4.94 -13.92
CA ASP A 211 21.64 -3.87 -12.92
C ASP A 211 20.23 -3.24 -12.72
N LYS A 212 19.19 -3.92 -13.22
CA LYS A 212 17.77 -3.58 -13.20
C LYS A 212 17.15 -3.76 -11.82
N LYS A 213 16.20 -2.88 -11.51
CA LYS A 213 15.29 -3.03 -10.37
C LYS A 213 14.15 -3.97 -10.72
N GLY A 214 13.59 -4.63 -9.71
CA GLY A 214 12.53 -5.61 -9.86
C GLY A 214 11.19 -5.21 -9.25
N ILE A 215 10.09 -5.72 -9.81
CA ILE A 215 8.79 -5.69 -9.16
C ILE A 215 8.26 -7.11 -8.98
N ILE A 216 8.02 -7.50 -7.75
CA ILE A 216 7.28 -8.74 -7.42
C ILE A 216 5.80 -8.39 -7.34
N VAL A 217 4.93 -9.17 -7.94
CA VAL A 217 3.48 -9.00 -7.83
C VAL A 217 2.82 -10.28 -7.34
N ALA A 218 1.87 -10.15 -6.41
CA ALA A 218 1.06 -11.25 -5.90
C ALA A 218 -0.41 -11.00 -6.23
N PRO A 219 -0.93 -11.48 -7.38
CA PRO A 219 -2.33 -11.33 -7.75
C PRO A 219 -3.27 -11.91 -6.70
N ALA A 220 -4.36 -11.20 -6.40
CA ALA A 220 -5.38 -11.65 -5.45
C ALA A 220 -6.77 -11.15 -5.84
N MET A 221 -7.65 -12.08 -6.21
CA MET A 221 -9.01 -11.79 -6.66
C MET A 221 -9.93 -13.00 -6.49
N ASN A 222 -11.23 -12.79 -6.62
CA ASN A 222 -12.19 -13.89 -6.64
C ASN A 222 -11.93 -14.84 -7.83
N THR A 223 -12.27 -16.12 -7.68
CA THR A 223 -12.11 -17.17 -8.69
C THR A 223 -12.69 -16.79 -10.06
N ALA A 224 -13.88 -16.21 -10.12
CA ALA A 224 -14.50 -15.80 -11.39
C ALA A 224 -13.70 -14.69 -12.09
N MET A 225 -13.07 -13.79 -11.32
CA MET A 225 -12.18 -12.77 -11.85
C MET A 225 -10.86 -13.40 -12.34
N TRP A 226 -10.34 -14.38 -11.62
CA TRP A 226 -9.12 -15.09 -11.99
C TRP A 226 -9.29 -15.86 -13.30
N SER A 227 -10.39 -16.60 -13.44
CA SER A 227 -10.71 -17.36 -14.66
C SER A 227 -11.17 -16.49 -15.83
N HIS A 228 -11.33 -15.18 -15.64
CA HIS A 228 -11.78 -14.28 -16.69
C HIS A 228 -10.72 -14.14 -17.80
N PRO A 229 -11.07 -14.18 -19.10
CA PRO A 229 -10.11 -14.11 -20.21
C PRO A 229 -9.23 -12.84 -20.20
N ALA A 230 -9.76 -11.71 -19.72
CA ALA A 230 -8.98 -10.48 -19.55
C ALA A 230 -7.84 -10.66 -18.53
N THR A 231 -8.07 -11.41 -17.45
CA THR A 231 -7.02 -11.72 -16.46
C THR A 231 -5.92 -12.54 -17.11
N ALA A 232 -6.26 -13.56 -17.88
CA ALA A 232 -5.27 -14.34 -18.64
C ALA A 232 -4.47 -13.47 -19.62
N LYS A 233 -5.12 -12.53 -20.32
CA LYS A 233 -4.43 -11.57 -21.20
C LYS A 233 -3.43 -10.69 -20.43
N HIS A 234 -3.85 -10.11 -19.31
CA HIS A 234 -2.97 -9.23 -18.52
C HIS A 234 -1.82 -10.02 -17.88
N LEU A 235 -2.05 -11.26 -17.45
CA LEU A 235 -0.99 -12.13 -16.92
C LEU A 235 0.07 -12.44 -17.97
N ARG A 236 -0.31 -12.70 -19.22
CA ARG A 236 0.67 -12.89 -20.30
C ARG A 236 1.60 -11.68 -20.46
N VAL A 237 1.07 -10.46 -20.41
CA VAL A 237 1.93 -9.25 -20.44
C VAL A 237 2.93 -9.27 -19.27
N LEU A 238 2.46 -9.54 -18.06
CA LEU A 238 3.32 -9.53 -16.86
C LEU A 238 4.35 -10.67 -16.83
N GLU A 239 4.01 -11.86 -17.34
CA GLU A 239 4.84 -13.08 -17.25
C GLU A 239 5.69 -13.33 -18.50
N GLU A 240 5.17 -13.04 -19.69
CA GLU A 240 5.81 -13.38 -20.96
C GLU A 240 6.50 -12.16 -21.59
N GLU A 241 5.92 -10.95 -21.45
CA GLU A 241 6.54 -9.73 -22.00
C GLU A 241 7.44 -9.03 -20.98
N TRP A 242 7.01 -8.95 -19.72
CA TRP A 242 7.74 -8.25 -18.65
C TRP A 242 8.37 -9.19 -17.64
N GLY A 243 8.22 -10.51 -17.82
CA GLY A 243 8.64 -11.50 -16.84
C GLY A 243 10.15 -11.58 -16.69
N VAL A 244 10.63 -11.70 -15.45
CA VAL A 244 12.07 -11.88 -15.16
C VAL A 244 12.67 -13.14 -15.82
N LYS A 245 11.85 -14.17 -16.07
CA LYS A 245 12.27 -15.39 -16.78
C LYS A 245 12.60 -15.13 -18.25
N GLU A 246 11.99 -14.12 -18.84
CA GLU A 246 12.19 -13.68 -20.22
C GLU A 246 13.15 -12.48 -20.32
N GLY A 247 13.91 -12.20 -19.25
CA GLY A 247 14.85 -11.06 -19.17
C GLY A 247 14.19 -9.71 -18.84
N GLY A 248 12.90 -9.73 -18.49
CA GLY A 248 12.13 -8.59 -18.00
C GLY A 248 12.43 -8.22 -16.54
N TRP A 249 11.44 -7.64 -15.86
CA TRP A 249 11.59 -7.01 -14.55
C TRP A 249 10.44 -7.28 -13.57
N ILE A 250 9.42 -8.04 -13.98
CA ILE A 250 8.30 -8.46 -13.14
C ILE A 250 8.41 -9.94 -12.76
N GLU A 251 8.27 -10.24 -11.48
CA GLU A 251 8.12 -11.60 -10.96
C GLU A 251 6.68 -11.81 -10.46
N VAL A 252 5.93 -12.69 -11.12
CA VAL A 252 4.54 -13.00 -10.75
C VAL A 252 4.50 -14.17 -9.77
N LEU A 253 4.08 -13.88 -8.54
CA LEU A 253 3.75 -14.89 -7.53
C LEU A 253 2.29 -15.29 -7.69
N ARG A 254 2.04 -16.29 -8.56
CA ARG A 254 0.68 -16.78 -8.83
C ARG A 254 -0.10 -17.15 -7.55
N PRO A 255 -1.43 -17.05 -7.54
CA PRO A 255 -2.32 -17.52 -6.47
C PRO A 255 -2.06 -18.96 -6.01
N VAL A 256 -2.54 -19.28 -4.80
CA VAL A 256 -2.64 -20.68 -4.35
C VAL A 256 -3.89 -21.30 -4.96
N GLU A 257 -3.74 -22.44 -5.62
CA GLU A 257 -4.87 -23.29 -6.03
C GLU A 257 -5.21 -24.22 -4.86
N LYS A 258 -6.48 -24.22 -4.43
CA LYS A 258 -7.00 -25.24 -3.51
C LYS A 258 -8.21 -25.90 -4.14
N GLU A 259 -8.24 -27.23 -4.16
CA GLU A 259 -9.47 -27.97 -4.42
C GLU A 259 -10.46 -27.71 -3.28
N LEU A 260 -11.66 -27.28 -3.63
CA LEU A 260 -12.76 -27.11 -2.69
C LEU A 260 -13.47 -28.46 -2.49
N ALA A 261 -14.13 -28.63 -1.34
CA ALA A 261 -14.84 -29.86 -0.98
C ALA A 261 -15.97 -30.24 -1.97
N CYS A 262 -16.40 -29.35 -2.86
CA CYS A 262 -17.38 -29.59 -3.91
C CYS A 262 -16.77 -30.06 -5.25
N GLY A 263 -15.44 -30.17 -5.36
CA GLY A 263 -14.73 -30.50 -6.60
C GLY A 263 -14.33 -29.30 -7.47
N ASP A 264 -14.78 -28.08 -7.11
CA ASP A 264 -14.34 -26.84 -7.78
C ASP A 264 -12.94 -26.44 -7.30
N THR A 265 -12.08 -25.97 -8.21
CA THR A 265 -10.79 -25.36 -7.82
C THR A 265 -11.01 -23.91 -7.41
N GLY A 266 -10.84 -23.59 -6.13
CA GLY A 266 -10.72 -22.22 -5.65
C GLY A 266 -9.36 -21.66 -6.06
N SER A 267 -9.33 -20.95 -7.18
CA SER A 267 -8.15 -20.23 -7.67
C SER A 267 -8.31 -18.71 -7.46
N GLY A 268 -7.20 -17.97 -7.35
CA GLY A 268 -7.22 -16.51 -7.20
C GLY A 268 -6.92 -15.98 -5.79
N ALA A 269 -6.85 -16.84 -4.76
CA ALA A 269 -6.36 -16.45 -3.45
C ALA A 269 -4.88 -16.05 -3.51
N MET A 270 -4.52 -14.89 -2.94
CA MET A 270 -3.13 -14.41 -2.92
C MET A 270 -2.16 -15.52 -2.52
N ARG A 271 -0.97 -15.55 -3.14
CA ARG A 271 0.14 -16.37 -2.63
C ARG A 271 0.27 -16.18 -1.12
N ASP A 272 0.50 -17.28 -0.41
CA ASP A 272 0.65 -17.26 1.05
C ASP A 272 1.68 -16.20 1.47
N TRP A 273 1.33 -15.39 2.48
CA TRP A 273 2.10 -14.20 2.80
C TRP A 273 3.50 -14.54 3.32
N GLN A 274 3.68 -15.73 3.93
CA GLN A 274 4.97 -16.25 4.35
C GLN A 274 5.85 -16.55 3.14
N ALA A 275 5.29 -17.14 2.08
CA ALA A 275 6.03 -17.38 0.85
C ALA A 275 6.46 -16.05 0.18
N ILE A 276 5.59 -15.03 0.19
CA ILE A 276 5.95 -13.68 -0.29
C ILE A 276 7.14 -13.14 0.52
N VAL A 277 7.10 -13.24 1.86
CA VAL A 277 8.20 -12.81 2.73
C VAL A 277 9.48 -13.57 2.43
N THR A 278 9.42 -14.89 2.20
CA THR A 278 10.58 -15.68 1.80
C THR A 278 11.19 -15.16 0.50
N THR A 279 10.38 -14.94 -0.54
CA THR A 279 10.86 -14.38 -1.80
C THR A 279 11.48 -13.00 -1.61
N ILE A 280 10.89 -12.12 -0.79
CA ILE A 280 11.46 -10.80 -0.48
C ILE A 280 12.86 -10.94 0.14
N LYS A 281 13.01 -11.84 1.13
CA LYS A 281 14.28 -12.06 1.82
C LYS A 281 15.34 -12.59 0.87
N GLU A 282 14.99 -13.52 -0.02
CA GLU A 282 15.87 -14.04 -1.06
C GLU A 282 16.32 -12.93 -2.03
N ARG A 283 15.36 -12.17 -2.58
CA ARG A 283 15.63 -11.13 -3.59
C ARG A 283 16.42 -9.94 -3.05
N LEU A 284 16.21 -9.58 -1.78
CA LEU A 284 16.98 -8.51 -1.12
C LEU A 284 18.22 -9.03 -0.37
N SER A 285 18.52 -10.34 -0.47
CA SER A 285 19.63 -10.98 0.26
C SER A 285 19.64 -10.66 1.75
N LEU A 286 18.45 -10.62 2.37
CA LEU A 286 18.32 -10.28 3.78
C LEU A 286 18.83 -11.44 4.63
N SER A 287 19.93 -11.22 5.35
CA SER A 287 20.42 -12.20 6.32
C SER A 287 19.41 -12.35 7.46
N SER A 288 19.12 -13.60 7.83
CA SER A 288 18.57 -13.87 9.15
C SER A 288 19.65 -13.50 10.17
N ALA A 289 19.30 -12.65 11.14
CA ALA A 289 20.15 -12.48 12.30
C ALA A 289 20.42 -13.88 12.85
N LYS A 290 21.69 -14.32 12.85
CA LYS A 290 22.07 -15.59 13.45
C LYS A 290 21.45 -15.60 14.84
N ALA A 291 20.57 -16.57 15.11
CA ALA A 291 20.21 -16.90 16.48
C ALA A 291 21.53 -17.14 17.20
N SER A 292 21.92 -16.22 18.07
CA SER A 292 23.02 -16.40 18.98
C SER A 292 22.67 -17.61 19.83
N LYS A 293 23.21 -18.77 19.45
CA LYS A 293 23.29 -19.91 20.35
C LYS A 293 24.14 -19.45 21.51
N GLN A 294 23.50 -19.15 22.64
CA GLN A 294 24.10 -19.28 23.95
C GLN A 294 24.22 -20.77 24.27
#